data_AF-A0A1B8H8A8-F1
#
_entry.id   AF-A0A1B8H8A8-F1
#
_cell.length_a   1.000
_cell.length_b   1.000
_cell.length_c   1.000
_cell.angle_alpha   90.00
_cell.angle_beta   90.00
_cell.angle_gamma   90.00
#
_symmetry.space_group_name_H-M   'P 1'
#
loop_
_entity.id
_entity.type
_entity.pdbx_description
1 polymer ?
#
loop_
_entity_poly.entity_id
_entity_poly.type
_entity_poly.pdbx_seq_one_letter_code
_entity_poly.pdbx_strand_id
1 'polypeptide(L)'
;MSGHPHADLMANAAEIAKTDKEWYRHFEFKTCVMSSWSQLVWASCFDPNVQYRLKPRTIDINGHQVPEPVRELPQDGDWYYLANVTDGGSSVAQWNNCKHEREWLGNGLVHATEEAAEAHVAALLSFTQK
;
A
#
# COMPACT_ATOMS: atom_id res chain seq x y z
N MET A 1 26.36 -14.70 12.36
CA MET A 1 26.16 -14.41 10.92
C MET A 1 24.77 -13.84 10.78
N SER A 2 24.61 -12.62 10.27
CA SER A 2 23.29 -12.17 9.88
C SER A 2 22.88 -12.94 8.61
N GLY A 3 21.66 -13.44 8.55
CA GLY A 3 21.11 -14.07 7.35
C GLY A 3 21.01 -13.07 6.19
N HIS A 4 20.45 -13.53 5.07
CA HIS A 4 20.15 -12.65 3.94
C HIS A 4 19.25 -11.48 4.40
N PRO A 5 19.51 -10.22 3.99
CA PRO A 5 18.75 -9.06 4.46
C PRO A 5 17.25 -9.13 4.13
N HIS A 6 16.90 -9.93 3.13
CA HIS A 6 15.52 -10.13 2.65
C HIS A 6 14.93 -11.49 3.06
N ALA A 7 15.42 -12.13 4.12
CA ALA A 7 14.98 -13.47 4.53
C ALA A 7 13.45 -13.59 4.68
N ASP A 8 12.79 -12.61 5.30
CA ASP A 8 11.33 -12.63 5.49
C ASP A 8 10.58 -12.50 4.15
N LEU A 9 11.08 -11.67 3.22
CA LEU A 9 10.51 -11.54 1.89
C LEU A 9 10.69 -12.81 1.06
N MET A 10 11.81 -13.51 1.22
CA MET A 10 12.02 -14.83 0.60
C MET A 10 11.03 -15.87 1.14
N ALA A 11 10.76 -15.87 2.45
CA ALA A 11 9.73 -16.73 3.04
C ALA A 11 8.34 -16.42 2.48
N ASN A 12 7.95 -15.15 2.41
CA ASN A 12 6.68 -14.73 1.81
C ASN A 12 6.59 -15.14 0.33
N ALA A 13 7.68 -14.96 -0.43
CA ALA A 13 7.74 -15.37 -1.82
C ALA A 13 7.55 -16.88 -1.99
N ALA A 14 8.18 -17.68 -1.13
CA ALA A 14 8.04 -19.14 -1.15
C ALA A 14 6.59 -19.57 -0.84
N GLU A 15 5.91 -18.92 0.10
CA GLU A 15 4.50 -19.21 0.40
C GLU A 15 3.57 -18.84 -0.76
N ILE A 16 3.72 -17.65 -1.34
CA ILE A 16 2.92 -17.20 -2.49
C ILE A 16 3.15 -18.12 -3.70
N ALA A 17 4.40 -18.52 -3.94
CA ALA A 17 4.77 -19.38 -5.06
C ALA A 17 4.12 -20.77 -5.03
N LYS A 18 3.57 -21.21 -3.88
CA LYS A 18 2.81 -22.47 -3.78
C LYS A 18 1.49 -22.41 -4.56
N THR A 19 0.88 -21.23 -4.67
CA THR A 19 -0.44 -21.04 -5.28
C THR A 19 -0.40 -20.16 -6.53
N ASP A 20 0.55 -19.23 -6.61
CA ASP A 20 0.71 -18.29 -7.71
C ASP A 20 2.07 -18.45 -8.40
N LYS A 21 2.05 -18.94 -9.65
CA LYS A 21 3.27 -19.11 -10.47
C LYS A 21 3.93 -17.77 -10.81
N GLU A 22 3.17 -16.69 -10.75
CA GLU A 22 3.62 -15.32 -10.99
C GLU A 22 3.81 -14.55 -9.66
N TRP A 23 4.19 -15.26 -8.59
CA TRP A 23 4.43 -14.71 -7.24
C TRP A 23 5.23 -13.40 -7.22
N TYR A 24 6.15 -13.23 -8.17
CA TYR A 24 6.99 -12.03 -8.28
C TYR A 24 6.17 -10.75 -8.52
N ARG A 25 4.98 -10.84 -9.11
CA ARG A 25 4.08 -9.68 -9.33
C ARG A 25 3.58 -9.06 -8.02
N HIS A 26 3.66 -9.79 -6.91
CA HIS A 26 3.33 -9.29 -5.58
C HIS A 26 4.46 -8.45 -4.97
N PHE A 27 5.62 -8.36 -5.63
CA PHE A 27 6.76 -7.62 -5.13
C PHE A 27 7.08 -6.41 -6.01
N GLU A 28 7.66 -5.41 -5.36
CA GLU A 28 8.28 -4.26 -6.00
C GLU A 28 9.73 -4.16 -5.58
N PHE A 29 10.54 -3.58 -6.44
CA PHE A 29 11.95 -3.34 -6.16
C PHE A 29 12.31 -1.87 -6.38
N LYS A 30 13.37 -1.43 -5.70
CA LYS A 30 13.98 -0.13 -5.88
C LYS A 30 15.49 -0.29 -5.81
N THR A 31 16.18 0.25 -6.81
CA THR A 31 17.64 0.23 -6.91
C THR A 31 18.23 1.58 -6.51
N CYS A 32 19.55 1.64 -6.31
CA CYS A 32 20.24 2.90 -6.05
C CYS A 32 20.17 3.90 -7.22
N VAL A 33 19.92 3.42 -8.44
CA VAL A 33 19.81 4.25 -9.66
C VAL A 33 18.37 4.67 -9.97
N MET A 34 17.37 4.00 -9.39
CA MET A 34 15.95 4.32 -9.59
C MET A 34 15.37 5.02 -8.36
N SER A 35 14.85 6.22 -8.55
CA SER A 35 14.18 6.97 -7.47
C SER A 35 12.79 6.42 -7.15
N SER A 36 12.15 5.73 -8.10
CA SER A 36 10.82 5.13 -7.95
C SER A 36 10.88 3.64 -7.68
N TRP A 37 9.82 3.13 -7.05
CA TRP A 37 9.57 1.69 -6.97
C TRP A 37 9.01 1.19 -8.29
N SER A 38 9.31 -0.05 -8.64
CA SER A 38 8.81 -0.67 -9.86
C SER A 38 8.39 -2.09 -9.60
N GLN A 39 7.34 -2.52 -10.30
CA GLN A 39 6.88 -3.90 -10.22
C GLN A 39 8.01 -4.84 -10.66
N LEU A 40 8.21 -5.88 -9.85
CA LEU A 40 9.12 -6.95 -10.23
C LEU A 40 8.47 -7.73 -11.39
N VAL A 41 9.13 -7.71 -12.54
CA VAL A 41 8.61 -8.28 -13.80
C VAL A 41 9.25 -9.61 -14.16
N TRP A 42 10.41 -9.91 -13.55
CA TRP A 42 11.18 -11.14 -13.74
C TRP A 42 11.92 -11.38 -12.42
N ALA A 43 11.67 -12.50 -11.75
CA ALA A 43 12.38 -12.79 -10.51
C ALA A 43 12.97 -14.20 -10.53
N SER A 44 14.29 -14.27 -10.54
CA SER A 44 15.04 -15.48 -10.19
C SER A 44 15.69 -15.38 -8.80
N CYS A 45 15.78 -14.18 -8.20
CA CYS A 45 16.42 -13.98 -6.90
C CYS A 45 16.08 -12.62 -6.24
N PHE A 46 16.40 -12.50 -4.95
CA PHE A 46 16.46 -11.26 -4.19
C PHE A 46 17.92 -10.84 -4.03
N ASP A 47 18.34 -9.75 -4.67
CA ASP A 47 19.70 -9.21 -4.52
C ASP A 47 19.88 -8.52 -3.15
N PRO A 48 20.94 -8.80 -2.39
CA PRO A 48 21.21 -8.11 -1.10
C PRO A 48 21.28 -6.58 -1.19
N ASN A 49 21.62 -6.01 -2.36
CA ASN A 49 21.83 -4.58 -2.57
C ASN A 49 20.60 -3.87 -3.15
N VAL A 50 19.55 -4.60 -3.47
CA VAL A 50 18.29 -4.06 -4.01
C VAL A 50 17.26 -4.06 -2.90
N GLN A 51 16.51 -2.96 -2.77
CA GLN A 51 15.40 -2.93 -1.84
C GLN A 51 14.20 -3.61 -2.46
N TYR A 52 13.54 -4.49 -1.69
CA TYR A 52 12.32 -5.17 -2.10
C TYR A 52 11.21 -4.92 -1.09
N ARG A 53 9.96 -4.96 -1.56
CA ARG A 53 8.78 -4.90 -0.70
C ARG A 53 7.62 -5.68 -1.30
N LEU A 54 6.68 -6.10 -0.45
CA LEU A 54 5.45 -6.78 -0.84
C LEU A 54 4.32 -5.77 -1.13
N LYS A 55 3.41 -6.12 -2.03
CA LYS A 55 2.13 -5.46 -2.31
C LYS A 55 0.96 -6.28 -1.73
N PRO A 56 -0.16 -5.64 -1.35
CA PRO A 56 -0.32 -4.20 -1.18
C PRO A 56 0.53 -3.71 0.01
N ARG A 57 0.99 -2.46 -0.07
CA ARG A 57 1.74 -1.85 1.04
C ARG A 57 0.79 -1.68 2.21
N THR A 58 1.27 -1.85 3.43
CA THR A 58 0.50 -1.51 4.63
C THR A 58 1.24 -0.50 5.48
N ILE A 59 0.48 0.26 6.27
CA ILE A 59 0.96 1.13 7.33
C ILE A 59 0.36 0.65 8.64
N ASP A 60 1.11 0.80 9.73
CA ASP A 60 0.59 0.54 11.07
C ASP A 60 -0.10 1.81 11.59
N ILE A 61 -1.38 1.68 11.94
CA ILE A 61 -2.14 2.70 12.63
C ILE A 61 -2.69 2.05 13.91
N ASN A 62 -2.08 2.36 15.06
CA ASN A 62 -2.48 1.82 16.35
C ASN A 62 -2.48 0.28 16.43
N GLY A 63 -1.51 -0.39 15.81
CA GLY A 63 -1.47 -1.85 15.73
C GLY A 63 -2.37 -2.48 14.66
N HIS A 64 -3.10 -1.68 13.90
CA HIS A 64 -3.87 -2.13 12.74
C HIS A 64 -3.02 -2.01 11.48
N GLN A 65 -2.91 -3.11 10.73
CA GLN A 65 -2.28 -3.12 9.41
C GLN A 65 -3.28 -2.62 8.37
N VAL A 66 -3.12 -1.37 7.95
CA VAL A 66 -4.01 -0.70 7.00
C VAL A 66 -3.32 -0.62 5.65
N PRO A 67 -3.98 -0.96 4.53
CA PRO A 67 -3.40 -0.73 3.20
C PRO A 67 -2.94 0.73 3.04
N GLU A 68 -1.76 0.92 2.46
CA GLU A 68 -1.16 2.24 2.37
C GLU A 68 -2.03 3.15 1.48
N PRO A 69 -2.34 4.37 1.96
CA PRO A 69 -3.06 5.35 1.15
C PRO A 69 -2.35 5.66 -0.16
N VAL A 70 -3.12 6.06 -1.15
CA VAL A 70 -2.61 6.58 -2.42
C VAL A 70 -1.68 7.77 -2.16
N ARG A 71 -0.48 7.73 -2.76
CA ARG A 71 0.54 8.79 -2.62
C ARG A 71 0.79 9.56 -3.91
N GLU A 72 0.45 8.97 -5.04
CA GLU A 72 0.57 9.59 -6.36
C GLU A 72 -0.75 10.25 -6.73
N LEU A 73 -0.69 11.29 -7.56
CA LEU A 73 -1.89 12.00 -8.02
C LEU A 73 -2.72 11.07 -8.92
N PRO A 74 -4.00 10.81 -8.60
CA PRO A 74 -4.92 10.11 -9.51
C PRO A 74 -5.16 10.92 -10.79
N GLN A 75 -5.65 10.26 -11.84
CA GLN A 75 -6.06 10.93 -13.07
C GLN A 75 -7.45 11.55 -12.88
N ASP A 76 -7.73 12.63 -13.60
CA ASP A 76 -9.05 13.25 -13.60
C ASP A 76 -10.11 12.23 -14.08
N GLY A 77 -11.14 12.03 -13.26
CA GLY A 77 -12.21 11.07 -13.47
C GLY A 77 -11.98 9.70 -12.80
N ASP A 78 -10.80 9.43 -12.24
CA ASP A 78 -10.55 8.19 -11.51
C ASP A 78 -11.42 8.11 -10.25
N TRP A 79 -11.96 6.92 -9.96
CA TRP A 79 -12.68 6.68 -8.71
C TRP A 79 -11.71 6.49 -7.56
N TYR A 80 -12.02 7.10 -6.42
CA TYR A 80 -11.28 6.91 -5.18
C TYR A 80 -12.21 6.75 -3.98
N TYR A 81 -11.66 6.22 -2.89
CA TYR A 81 -12.34 6.04 -1.62
C TYR A 81 -11.64 6.87 -0.54
N LEU A 82 -12.41 7.70 0.16
CA LEU A 82 -11.95 8.54 1.27
C LEU A 82 -12.19 7.82 2.59
N ALA A 83 -11.17 7.74 3.43
CA ALA A 83 -11.30 7.36 4.83
C ALA A 83 -11.97 8.49 5.62
N ASN A 84 -13.30 8.40 5.82
CA ASN A 84 -14.09 9.46 6.42
C ASN A 84 -14.56 9.14 7.85
N VAL A 85 -13.88 9.73 8.83
CA VAL A 85 -14.21 9.55 10.25
C VAL A 85 -15.48 10.30 10.69
N THR A 86 -15.99 11.28 9.92
CA THR A 86 -17.23 11.98 10.31
C THR A 86 -18.45 11.09 10.20
N ASP A 87 -18.46 10.26 9.15
CA ASP A 87 -19.56 9.34 8.85
C ASP A 87 -19.27 7.92 9.38
N GLY A 88 -18.06 7.71 9.93
CA GLY A 88 -17.62 6.45 10.50
C GLY A 88 -17.36 5.35 9.46
N GLY A 89 -17.11 5.73 8.20
CA GLY A 89 -16.94 4.78 7.10
C GLY A 89 -16.20 5.35 5.89
N SER A 90 -16.25 4.66 4.77
CA SER A 90 -15.67 5.12 3.51
C SER A 90 -16.63 6.08 2.79
N SER A 91 -16.08 6.95 1.93
CA SER A 91 -16.88 7.75 0.98
C SER A 91 -16.28 7.63 -0.41
N VAL A 92 -17.09 7.44 -1.44
CA VAL A 92 -16.62 7.27 -2.82
C VAL A 92 -16.89 8.51 -3.66
N ALA A 93 -15.92 8.92 -4.47
CA ALA A 93 -16.05 10.04 -5.40
C ALA A 93 -15.13 9.89 -6.61
N GLN A 94 -15.39 10.68 -7.64
CA GLN A 94 -14.49 10.84 -8.78
C GLN A 94 -13.51 11.97 -8.52
N TRP A 95 -12.23 11.70 -8.78
CA TRP A 95 -11.16 12.69 -8.68
C TRP A 95 -11.37 13.80 -9.70
N ASN A 96 -11.44 15.04 -9.24
CA ASN A 96 -11.53 16.23 -10.09
C ASN A 96 -10.36 17.20 -9.86
N ASN A 97 -9.35 16.74 -9.12
CA ASN A 97 -8.17 17.51 -8.74
C ASN A 97 -8.57 18.85 -8.11
N CYS A 98 -9.60 18.87 -7.26
CA CYS A 98 -9.92 20.07 -6.49
C CYS A 98 -8.96 20.25 -5.31
N LYS A 99 -9.07 21.40 -4.64
CA LYS A 99 -8.22 21.73 -3.49
C LYS A 99 -8.38 20.73 -2.33
N HIS A 100 -9.62 20.38 -1.97
CA HIS A 100 -9.89 19.47 -0.86
C HIS A 100 -9.34 18.07 -1.11
N GLU A 101 -9.49 17.57 -2.34
CA GLU A 101 -8.95 16.28 -2.77
C GLU A 101 -7.43 16.21 -2.63
N ARG A 102 -6.72 17.25 -3.07
CA ARG A 102 -5.27 17.34 -2.87
C ARG A 102 -4.86 17.37 -1.40
N GLU A 103 -5.65 18.02 -0.55
CA GLU A 103 -5.41 18.04 0.90
C GLU A 103 -5.65 16.65 1.51
N TRP A 104 -6.72 15.94 1.13
CA TRP A 104 -6.97 14.57 1.58
C TRP A 104 -5.89 13.59 1.12
N LEU A 105 -5.42 13.72 -0.12
CA LEU A 105 -4.30 12.94 -0.65
C LEU A 105 -3.02 13.20 0.14
N GLY A 106 -2.68 14.49 0.37
CA GLY A 106 -1.52 14.90 1.17
C GLY A 106 -1.56 14.38 2.61
N ASN A 107 -2.76 14.31 3.19
CA ASN A 107 -2.99 13.76 4.53
C ASN A 107 -3.04 12.22 4.56
N GLY A 108 -3.01 11.54 3.40
CA GLY A 108 -3.07 10.08 3.32
C GLY A 108 -4.43 9.49 3.67
N LEU A 109 -5.52 10.16 3.28
CA LEU A 109 -6.89 9.67 3.51
C LEU A 109 -7.51 9.00 2.28
N VAL A 110 -6.84 9.08 1.12
CA VAL A 110 -7.35 8.59 -0.17
C VAL A 110 -6.85 7.17 -0.42
N HIS A 111 -7.76 6.27 -0.81
CA HIS A 111 -7.52 4.86 -1.07
C HIS A 111 -8.07 4.42 -2.43
N ALA A 112 -7.46 3.38 -2.99
CA ALA A 112 -7.87 2.80 -4.26
C ALA A 112 -9.05 1.82 -4.15
N THR A 113 -9.32 1.30 -2.94
CA THR A 113 -10.44 0.38 -2.69
C THR A 113 -11.23 0.80 -1.45
N GLU A 114 -12.48 0.40 -1.39
CA GLU A 114 -13.40 0.69 -0.28
C GLU A 114 -12.90 0.08 1.02
N GLU A 115 -12.48 -1.19 0.97
CA GLU A 115 -12.03 -1.97 2.12
C GLU A 115 -10.77 -1.35 2.75
N ALA A 116 -9.90 -0.75 1.93
CA ALA A 116 -8.72 -0.05 2.41
C ALA A 116 -9.09 1.24 3.16
N ALA A 117 -10.06 1.99 2.65
CA ALA A 117 -10.58 3.18 3.33
C ALA A 117 -11.29 2.81 4.64
N GLU A 118 -12.11 1.77 4.64
CA GLU A 118 -12.80 1.27 5.85
C GLU A 118 -11.81 0.77 6.91
N ALA A 119 -10.78 0.00 6.52
CA ALA A 119 -9.73 -0.44 7.42
C ALA A 119 -8.99 0.76 8.05
N HIS A 120 -8.75 1.80 7.26
CA HIS A 120 -8.15 3.04 7.75
C HIS A 120 -9.06 3.73 8.77
N VAL A 121 -10.36 3.85 8.48
CA VAL A 121 -11.34 4.46 9.40
C VAL A 121 -11.43 3.66 10.70
N ALA A 122 -11.54 2.34 10.63
CA ALA A 122 -11.55 1.47 11.81
C ALA A 122 -10.29 1.68 12.67
N ALA A 123 -9.13 1.77 12.03
CA ALA A 123 -7.86 2.04 12.72
C ALA A 123 -7.83 3.43 13.37
N LEU A 124 -8.34 4.48 12.72
CA LEU A 124 -8.43 5.82 13.33
C LEU A 124 -9.43 5.86 14.49
N LEU A 125 -10.58 5.19 14.34
CA LEU A 125 -11.60 5.12 15.39
C LEU A 125 -11.15 4.28 16.58
N SER A 126 -10.17 3.37 16.42
CA SER A 126 -9.58 2.61 17.53
C SER A 126 -8.92 3.49 18.60
N PHE A 127 -8.57 4.75 18.28
CA PHE A 127 -8.07 5.70 19.26
C PHE A 127 -9.16 6.29 20.17
N THR A 128 -10.42 6.22 19.76
CA THR A 128 -11.53 6.94 20.41
C THR A 128 -12.69 6.05 20.86
N GLN A 129 -12.88 4.91 20.21
CA GLN A 129 -13.85 3.90 20.60
C GLN A 129 -13.35 3.14 21.85
N LYS A 130 -14.26 2.85 22.77
CA LYS A 130 -14.01 2.14 24.03
C LYS A 130 -14.53 0.71 23.96
#